data_AF-H6QC88-F1
#
_entry.id   AF-H6QC88-F1
#
_cell.length_a   1.000
_cell.length_b   1.000
_cell.length_c   1.000
_cell.angle_alpha   90.00
_cell.angle_beta   90.00
_cell.angle_gamma   90.00
#
_symmetry.space_group_name_H-M   'P 1'
#
loop_
_entity.id
_entity.type
_entity.pdbx_description
1 polymer ?
#
loop_
_entity_poly.entity_id
_entity_poly.type
_entity_poly.pdbx_seq_one_letter_code
_entity_poly.pdbx_strand_id
1 'polypeptide(L)'
;MSVVAHISKSSVVRREVVNKDVVEAVKGVAAELLKAWDPTTSDFIVLRDYYSVSYPAPLTRELLEKIRRFSPKRVENRVEVALPVYEIIHGAQWSGEGINVGEAVVVFPYVDDATTDEVLRGVVESLAGGGEEEAGEDLE
;
A
#
# COMPACT_ATOMS: atom_id res chain seq x y z
N MET A 1 -9.72 10.22 -5.61
CA MET A 1 -9.16 10.42 -4.28
C MET A 1 -8.31 9.22 -3.92
N SER A 2 -7.20 9.50 -3.25
CA SER A 2 -6.21 8.51 -2.84
C SER A 2 -5.78 8.82 -1.42
N VAL A 3 -5.42 7.80 -0.67
CA VAL A 3 -4.76 7.94 0.62
C VAL A 3 -3.26 8.09 0.37
N VAL A 4 -2.63 9.00 1.10
CA VAL A 4 -1.17 9.10 1.22
C VAL A 4 -0.85 9.01 2.71
N ALA A 5 -0.08 8.00 3.10
CA ALA A 5 0.30 7.75 4.49
C ALA A 5 1.81 7.66 4.63
N HIS A 6 2.38 8.47 5.52
CA HIS A 6 3.79 8.40 5.88
C HIS A 6 3.98 7.38 7.00
N ILE A 7 4.92 6.48 6.79
CA ILE A 7 5.31 5.42 7.70
C ILE A 7 6.76 5.68 8.14
N SER A 8 6.97 5.75 9.45
CA SER A 8 8.29 5.81 10.06
C SER A 8 8.37 4.76 11.15
N LYS A 9 9.44 3.95 11.14
CA LYS A 9 9.65 2.87 12.14
C LYS A 9 8.41 1.99 12.36
N SER A 10 7.81 1.54 11.26
CA SER A 10 6.61 0.68 11.28
C SER A 10 5.42 1.30 12.01
N SER A 11 5.22 2.61 11.87
CA SER A 11 4.05 3.31 12.41
C SER A 11 3.59 4.41 11.47
N VAL A 12 2.27 4.56 11.32
CA VAL A 12 1.67 5.65 10.55
C VAL A 12 1.87 6.95 11.32
N VAL A 13 2.73 7.85 10.81
CA VAL A 13 3.00 9.16 11.45
C VAL A 13 2.14 10.27 10.88
N ARG A 14 1.68 10.14 9.64
CA ARG A 14 0.79 11.10 8.98
C ARG A 14 -0.05 10.39 7.94
N ARG A 15 -1.32 10.79 7.81
CA ARG A 15 -2.23 10.31 6.77
C ARG A 15 -3.06 11.45 6.23
N GLU A 16 -3.26 11.48 4.92
CA GLU A 16 -4.16 12.41 4.26
C GLU A 16 -4.89 11.76 3.08
N VAL A 17 -6.08 12.28 2.76
CA VAL A 17 -6.82 11.94 1.55
C VAL A 17 -6.63 13.06 0.54
N VAL A 18 -6.00 12.76 -0.58
CA VAL A 18 -5.73 13.72 -1.65
C VAL A 18 -6.75 13.60 -2.78
N ASN A 19 -7.13 14.73 -3.37
CA ASN A 19 -8.04 14.75 -4.52
C ASN A 19 -7.31 14.47 -5.85
N LYS A 20 -6.68 13.30 -5.92
CA LYS A 20 -6.00 12.76 -7.10
C LYS A 20 -6.40 11.30 -7.30
N ASP A 21 -6.19 10.75 -8.49
CA ASP A 21 -6.22 9.28 -8.65
C ASP A 21 -4.91 8.66 -8.11
N VAL A 22 -4.90 7.34 -7.94
CA VAL A 22 -3.76 6.65 -7.29
C VAL A 22 -2.48 6.76 -8.12
N VAL A 23 -2.58 6.71 -9.45
CA VAL A 23 -1.42 6.75 -10.33
C VAL A 23 -0.80 8.15 -10.34
N GLU A 24 -1.62 9.20 -10.39
CA GLU A 24 -1.15 10.59 -10.26
C GLU A 24 -0.55 10.85 -8.87
N ALA A 25 -1.20 10.36 -7.80
CA ALA A 25 -0.71 10.52 -6.44
C ALA A 25 0.65 9.86 -6.22
N VAL A 26 0.83 8.61 -6.67
CA VAL A 26 2.12 7.89 -6.57
C VAL A 26 3.24 8.64 -7.28
N LYS A 27 3.01 9.07 -8.53
CA LYS A 27 4.01 9.82 -9.29
C LYS A 27 4.38 11.14 -8.62
N GLY A 28 3.37 11.87 -8.12
CA GLY A 28 3.59 13.13 -7.41
C GLY A 28 4.40 12.95 -6.13
N VAL A 29 4.01 11.99 -5.29
CA VAL A 29 4.71 11.67 -4.04
C VAL A 29 6.14 11.20 -4.31
N ALA A 30 6.32 10.27 -5.26
CA ALA A 30 7.64 9.76 -5.60
C ALA A 30 8.57 10.86 -6.12
N ALA A 31 8.06 11.76 -6.98
CA ALA A 31 8.85 12.88 -7.49
C ALA A 31 9.28 13.85 -6.39
N GLU A 32 8.42 14.13 -5.40
CA GLU A 32 8.80 14.99 -4.26
C GLU A 32 9.83 14.31 -3.35
N LEU A 33 9.66 13.02 -3.05
CA LEU A 33 10.62 12.29 -2.22
C LEU A 33 11.98 12.15 -2.90
N LEU A 34 12.00 11.92 -4.22
CA LEU A 34 13.23 11.79 -5.00
C LEU A 34 14.09 13.06 -4.96
N LYS A 35 13.49 14.26 -4.83
CA LYS A 35 14.24 15.51 -4.70
C LYS A 35 15.02 15.60 -3.39
N ALA A 36 14.53 14.98 -2.33
CA ALA A 36 15.13 15.00 -1.00
C ALA A 36 16.02 13.77 -0.73
N TRP A 37 15.91 12.74 -1.56
CA TRP A 37 16.65 11.49 -1.42
C TRP A 37 18.14 11.67 -1.73
N ASP A 38 19.00 11.05 -0.91
CA ASP A 38 20.44 10.98 -1.12
C ASP A 38 20.83 9.56 -1.60
N PRO A 39 21.16 9.39 -2.89
CA PRO A 39 21.49 8.09 -3.48
C PRO A 39 22.80 7.48 -2.96
N THR A 40 23.57 8.21 -2.15
CA THR A 40 24.81 7.70 -1.55
C THR A 40 24.57 6.99 -0.21
N THR A 41 23.37 7.09 0.37
CA THR A 41 23.08 6.62 1.74
C THR A 41 21.99 5.56 1.84
N SER A 42 21.08 5.49 0.88
CA SER A 42 19.95 4.57 0.88
C SER A 42 19.48 4.27 -0.53
N ASP A 43 18.68 3.22 -0.68
CA ASP A 43 17.95 2.93 -1.92
C ASP A 43 16.60 3.65 -1.97
N PHE A 44 16.14 3.94 -3.19
CA PHE A 44 14.79 4.43 -3.48
C PHE A 44 14.01 3.37 -4.25
N ILE A 45 12.95 2.84 -3.63
CA ILE A 45 12.20 1.71 -4.15
C ILE A 45 10.72 2.09 -4.23
N VAL A 46 10.11 1.85 -5.38
CA VAL A 46 8.66 1.97 -5.56
C VAL A 46 8.11 0.58 -5.83
N LEU A 47 7.41 0.01 -4.85
CA LEU A 47 6.75 -1.28 -4.97
C LEU A 47 5.27 -1.08 -5.25
N ARG A 48 4.69 -2.01 -6.02
CA ARG A 48 3.26 -2.10 -6.23
C ARG A 48 2.83 -3.49 -5.80
N ASP A 49 1.89 -3.53 -4.88
CA ASP A 49 1.24 -4.75 -4.43
C ASP A 49 -0.28 -4.60 -4.51
N TYR A 50 -1.01 -5.65 -4.14
CA TYR A 50 -2.46 -5.67 -4.07
C TYR A 50 -2.93 -6.19 -2.72
N TYR A 51 -3.72 -5.36 -2.04
CA TYR A 51 -4.36 -5.72 -0.80
C TYR A 51 -5.80 -6.16 -1.05
N SER A 52 -6.14 -7.38 -0.64
CA SER A 52 -7.49 -7.91 -0.81
C SER A 52 -8.38 -7.48 0.35
N VAL A 53 -9.46 -6.77 0.05
CA VAL A 53 -10.47 -6.34 1.04
C VAL A 53 -11.82 -6.98 0.73
N SER A 54 -12.59 -7.27 1.76
CA SER A 54 -13.83 -8.06 1.64
C SER A 54 -15.02 -7.40 2.30
N TYR A 55 -16.03 -7.05 1.51
CA TYR A 55 -17.25 -6.38 1.95
C TYR A 55 -18.44 -7.34 2.02
N PRO A 56 -19.37 -7.19 2.98
CA PRO A 56 -20.61 -7.97 3.01
C PRO A 56 -21.52 -7.58 1.84
N ALA A 57 -22.19 -8.58 1.25
CA ALA A 57 -23.22 -8.36 0.23
C ALA A 57 -24.62 -8.19 0.88
N PRO A 58 -25.51 -7.34 0.33
CA PRO A 58 -25.34 -6.52 -0.87
C PRO A 58 -24.53 -5.23 -0.61
N LEU A 59 -23.80 -4.77 -1.63
CA LEU A 59 -23.07 -3.50 -1.55
C LEU A 59 -24.00 -2.30 -1.70
N THR A 60 -23.64 -1.20 -1.05
CA THR A 60 -24.27 0.10 -1.32
C THR A 60 -23.84 0.62 -2.69
N ARG A 61 -24.68 1.45 -3.30
CA ARG A 61 -24.37 2.08 -4.60
C ARG A 61 -23.09 2.91 -4.53
N GLU A 62 -22.89 3.63 -3.43
CA GLU A 62 -21.70 4.46 -3.23
C GLU A 62 -20.41 3.62 -3.22
N LEU A 63 -20.41 2.51 -2.45
CA LEU A 63 -19.28 1.61 -2.38
C LEU A 63 -18.99 0.97 -3.75
N LEU A 64 -20.02 0.53 -4.46
CA LEU A 64 -19.89 -0.05 -5.79
C LEU A 64 -19.21 0.91 -6.78
N GLU A 65 -19.59 2.18 -6.80
CA GLU A 65 -18.96 3.19 -7.67
C GLU A 65 -17.46 3.35 -7.40
N LYS A 66 -17.03 3.25 -6.13
CA LYS A 66 -15.62 3.37 -5.74
C LYS A 66 -14.79 2.16 -6.14
N ILE A 67 -15.36 0.95 -6.01
CA ILE A 67 -14.62 -0.31 -6.16
C ILE A 67 -14.79 -0.99 -7.53
N ARG A 68 -15.81 -0.66 -8.33
CA ARG A 68 -16.10 -1.36 -9.61
C ARG A 68 -14.93 -1.43 -10.58
N ARG A 69 -14.07 -0.41 -10.55
CA ARG A 69 -12.87 -0.29 -11.41
C ARG A 69 -11.76 -1.29 -11.08
N PHE A 70 -11.88 -1.97 -9.93
CA PHE A 70 -10.94 -2.99 -9.46
C PHE A 70 -11.50 -4.40 -9.62
N SER A 71 -12.48 -4.58 -10.51
CA SER A 71 -13.06 -5.89 -10.87
C SER A 71 -13.49 -6.72 -9.65
N PRO A 72 -14.41 -6.20 -8.81
CA PRO A 72 -14.86 -6.89 -7.61
C PRO A 72 -15.47 -8.26 -7.95
N LYS A 73 -15.12 -9.27 -7.16
CA LYS A 73 -15.60 -10.65 -7.32
C LYS A 73 -16.57 -10.99 -6.21
N ARG A 74 -17.72 -11.58 -6.55
CA ARG A 74 -18.65 -12.09 -5.57
C ARG A 74 -18.19 -13.47 -5.10
N VAL A 75 -18.03 -13.63 -3.79
CA VAL A 75 -17.67 -14.88 -3.13
C VAL A 75 -18.72 -15.13 -2.05
N GLU A 76 -19.61 -16.09 -2.28
CA GLU A 76 -20.74 -16.40 -1.40
C GLU A 76 -21.59 -15.16 -1.02
N ASN A 77 -21.53 -14.75 0.25
CA ASN A 77 -22.22 -13.61 0.85
C ASN A 77 -21.33 -12.35 0.95
N ARG A 78 -20.19 -12.33 0.27
CA ARG A 78 -19.23 -11.22 0.27
C ARG A 78 -18.86 -10.79 -1.14
N VAL A 79 -18.25 -9.62 -1.23
CA VAL A 79 -17.60 -9.09 -2.41
C VAL A 79 -16.16 -8.77 -2.07
N GLU A 80 -15.25 -9.43 -2.76
CA GLU A 80 -13.81 -9.24 -2.62
C GLU A 80 -13.27 -8.35 -3.72
N VAL A 81 -12.31 -7.50 -3.36
CA VAL A 81 -11.65 -6.62 -4.32
C VAL A 81 -10.18 -6.46 -3.96
N ALA A 82 -9.33 -6.56 -4.97
CA ALA A 82 -7.90 -6.33 -4.85
C ALA A 82 -7.60 -4.85 -5.11
N LEU A 83 -7.26 -4.11 -4.05
CA LEU A 83 -6.89 -2.70 -4.15
C LEU A 83 -5.38 -2.58 -4.41
N PRO A 84 -4.96 -1.82 -5.44
CA PRO A 84 -3.54 -1.58 -5.64
C PRO A 84 -2.99 -0.70 -4.51
N VAL A 85 -1.92 -1.15 -3.88
CA VAL A 85 -1.19 -0.43 -2.85
C VAL A 85 0.22 -0.18 -3.37
N TYR A 86 0.71 1.04 -3.18
CA TYR A 86 2.05 1.45 -3.61
C TYR A 86 2.86 1.85 -2.40
N GLU A 87 4.05 1.32 -2.29
CA GLU A 87 4.99 1.63 -1.20
C GLU A 87 6.20 2.32 -1.81
N ILE A 88 6.44 3.56 -1.39
CA ILE A 88 7.58 4.37 -1.81
C ILE A 88 8.55 4.43 -0.64
N ILE A 89 9.57 3.59 -0.68
CA ILE A 89 10.61 3.50 0.34
C ILE A 89 11.77 4.38 -0.10
N HIS A 90 12.17 5.34 0.74
CA HIS A 90 13.23 6.31 0.40
C HIS A 90 14.33 6.41 1.48
N GLY A 91 14.30 5.47 2.43
CA GLY A 91 15.30 5.31 3.48
C GLY A 91 15.70 3.84 3.65
N ALA A 92 15.64 3.04 2.57
CA ALA A 92 16.01 1.63 2.61
C ALA A 92 17.52 1.47 2.81
N GLN A 93 17.91 0.71 3.83
CA GLN A 93 19.29 0.34 4.05
C GLN A 93 19.44 -1.17 4.05
N TRP A 94 20.37 -1.69 3.25
CA TRP A 94 20.70 -3.11 3.22
C TRP A 94 21.63 -3.44 4.39
N SER A 95 21.21 -4.34 5.28
CA SER A 95 22.03 -4.78 6.42
C SER A 95 22.74 -6.12 6.21
N GLY A 96 22.65 -6.71 5.01
CA GLY A 96 23.17 -8.05 4.72
C GLY A 96 22.14 -9.16 4.94
N GLU A 97 21.25 -9.00 5.93
CA GLU A 97 20.18 -9.95 6.30
C GLU A 97 18.82 -9.56 5.73
N GLY A 98 18.67 -8.33 5.23
CA GLY A 98 17.44 -7.83 4.63
C GLY A 98 17.44 -6.33 4.40
N ILE A 99 16.28 -5.81 4.00
CA ILE A 99 16.04 -4.37 3.84
C ILE A 99 15.47 -3.83 5.14
N ASN A 100 16.17 -2.89 5.77
CA ASN A 100 15.59 -2.10 6.85
C ASN A 100 14.78 -0.94 6.24
N VAL A 101 13.46 -0.98 6.40
CA VAL A 101 12.57 0.08 5.94
C VAL A 101 12.50 1.18 7.01
N GLY A 102 13.38 2.18 6.88
CA GLY A 102 13.40 3.32 7.80
C GLY A 102 12.20 4.25 7.62
N GLU A 103 12.02 4.75 6.39
CA GLU A 103 10.97 5.70 6.01
C GLU A 103 10.30 5.25 4.70
N ALA A 104 8.97 5.22 4.71
CA ALA A 104 8.16 4.85 3.57
C ALA A 104 6.91 5.72 3.45
N VAL A 105 6.39 5.84 2.22
CA VAL A 105 5.08 6.46 1.97
C VAL A 105 4.19 5.47 1.22
N VAL A 106 3.04 5.18 1.79
CA VAL A 106 2.04 4.25 1.25
C VAL A 106 0.95 5.05 0.55
N VAL A 107 0.65 4.68 -0.70
CA VAL A 107 -0.35 5.35 -1.53
C VAL A 107 -1.32 4.34 -2.11
N PHE A 108 -2.63 4.54 -1.92
CA PHE A 108 -3.66 3.63 -2.43
C PHE A 108 -5.01 4.34 -2.64
N PRO A 109 -5.96 3.75 -3.38
CA PRO A 109 -7.28 4.35 -3.60
C PRO A 109 -8.06 4.52 -2.29
N TYR A 110 -8.63 5.70 -2.06
CA TYR A 110 -9.54 5.89 -0.93
C TYR A 110 -10.91 5.27 -1.22
N VAL A 111 -11.39 4.41 -0.32
CA VAL A 111 -12.74 3.83 -0.34
C VAL A 111 -13.58 4.41 0.80
N ASP A 112 -13.16 4.12 2.02
CA ASP A 112 -13.68 4.66 3.28
C ASP A 112 -12.59 4.55 4.37
N ASP A 113 -12.87 5.10 5.56
CA ASP A 113 -11.91 5.12 6.67
C ASP A 113 -11.63 3.71 7.22
N ALA A 114 -12.62 2.81 7.24
CA ALA A 114 -12.45 1.46 7.79
C ALA A 114 -11.52 0.61 6.92
N THR A 115 -11.73 0.65 5.60
CA THR A 115 -10.82 0.03 4.62
C THR A 115 -9.43 0.67 4.66
N THR A 116 -9.35 1.99 4.88
CA THR A 116 -8.08 2.70 5.01
C THR A 116 -7.29 2.19 6.21
N ASP A 117 -7.94 2.03 7.36
CA ASP A 117 -7.33 1.51 8.59
C ASP A 117 -6.90 0.04 8.44
N GLU A 118 -7.71 -0.79 7.76
CA GLU A 118 -7.41 -2.20 7.45
C GLU A 118 -6.15 -2.32 6.58
N VAL A 119 -6.13 -1.62 5.43
CA VAL A 119 -4.98 -1.64 4.50
C VAL A 119 -3.71 -1.17 5.19
N LEU A 120 -3.76 -0.04 5.90
CA LEU A 120 -2.58 0.51 6.57
C LEU A 120 -2.04 -0.40 7.66
N ARG A 121 -2.92 -1.08 8.41
CA ARG A 121 -2.49 -2.04 9.42
C ARG A 121 -1.74 -3.20 8.78
N GLY A 122 -2.31 -3.80 7.72
CA GLY A 122 -1.66 -4.91 7.02
C GLY A 122 -0.32 -4.53 6.39
N VAL A 123 -0.23 -3.35 5.78
CA VAL A 123 1.04 -2.86 5.21
C VAL A 123 2.08 -2.62 6.31
N VAL A 124 1.70 -2.00 7.43
CA VAL A 124 2.63 -1.77 8.55
C VAL A 124 3.13 -3.07 9.16
N GLU A 125 2.25 -4.07 9.31
CA GLU A 125 2.63 -5.41 9.77
C GLU A 125 3.62 -6.08 8.81
N SER A 126 3.36 -6.01 7.49
CA SER A 126 4.27 -6.53 6.46
C SER A 126 5.64 -5.85 6.49
N LEU A 127 5.68 -4.52 6.62
CA LEU A 127 6.91 -3.75 6.72
C LEU A 127 7.70 -4.02 8.01
N ALA A 128 7.00 -4.34 9.12
CA ALA A 128 7.64 -4.67 10.40
C ALA A 128 8.24 -6.08 10.43
N GLY A 129 7.65 -7.02 9.68
CA GLY A 129 8.04 -8.43 9.66
C GLY A 129 9.06 -8.80 8.58
N GLY A 130 9.80 -7.83 8.02
CA GLY A 130 10.62 -7.99 6.81
C GLY A 130 11.31 -9.36 6.66
N GLY A 131 10.85 -10.13 5.68
CA GLY A 131 11.59 -11.26 5.10
C GLY A 131 11.20 -12.68 5.54
N GLU A 132 9.91 -13.03 5.63
CA GLU A 132 9.54 -14.45 5.49
C GLU A 132 9.34 -14.79 4.00
N GLU A 133 10.21 -15.68 3.53
CA GLU A 133 10.27 -16.28 2.21
C GLU A 133 8.90 -16.85 1.80
N GLU A 134 8.34 -16.39 0.67
CA GLU A 134 7.58 -17.31 -0.18
C GLU A 134 8.58 -18.22 -0.90
N ALA A 135 9.24 -19.10 -0.14
CA ALA A 135 9.75 -20.36 -0.64
C ALA A 135 8.54 -21.26 -0.91
N GLY A 136 7.80 -20.96 -1.97
CA GLY A 136 6.95 -21.94 -2.62
C GLY A 136 7.87 -22.94 -3.29
N GLU A 137 8.24 -23.98 -2.53
CA GLU A 137 8.96 -25.15 -3.00
C GLU A 137 8.37 -25.65 -4.32
N ASP A 138 9.29 -25.94 -5.24
CA ASP A 138 9.05 -26.67 -6.48
C ASP A 138 8.13 -27.87 -6.24
N LEU A 139 6.97 -27.88 -6.89
CA LEU A 139 6.20 -29.10 -7.09
C LEU A 139 6.83 -29.87 -8.26
N GLU A 140 7.76 -30.78 -7.96
CA GLU A 140 8.00 -31.97 -8.80
C GLU A 140 6.86 -32.99 -8.67
#